data_AF-A0A7J5EC29-F1
#
_entry.id   AF-A0A7J5EC29-F1
#
_cell.length_a   1.000
_cell.length_b   1.000
_cell.length_c   1.000
_cell.angle_alpha   90.00
_cell.angle_beta   90.00
_cell.angle_gamma   90.00
#
_symmetry.space_group_name_H-M   'P 1'
#
loop_
_entity.id
_entity.type
_entity.pdbx_description
1 polymer ?
#
loop_
_entity_poly.entity_id
_entity_poly.type
_entity_poly.pdbx_seq_one_letter_code
_entity_poly.pdbx_strand_id
1 'polypeptide(L)'
;MNGGEVFIPITMFLMTGIVLVSWIYYRSKEKQMMIDKGMSYEQMVEFLKTKRNPYTVLKMGIVIAVSGFGIGIGSYIGENYQHEGMGGIAALFIIVFIGLGFITAFYATKKYEVDNKQ
;
A
#
# COMPACT_ATOMS: atom_id res chain seq x y z
N MET A 1 -9.18 27.77 19.60
CA MET A 1 -9.59 27.92 18.19
C MET A 1 -9.43 26.56 17.52
N ASN A 2 -10.51 25.78 17.46
CA ASN A 2 -10.56 24.37 17.04
C ASN A 2 -10.63 24.19 15.51
N GLY A 3 -9.77 24.86 14.76
CA GLY A 3 -9.77 24.74 13.29
C GLY A 3 -9.33 23.35 12.79
N GLY A 4 -8.45 22.68 13.55
CA GLY A 4 -7.90 21.38 13.17
C GLY A 4 -8.90 20.22 13.22
N GLU A 5 -9.88 20.26 14.13
CA GLU A 5 -10.85 19.18 14.33
C GLU A 5 -11.79 19.01 13.14
N VAL A 6 -12.08 20.10 12.41
CA VAL A 6 -12.92 20.08 11.21
C VAL A 6 -12.12 19.69 9.96
N PHE A 7 -10.83 20.03 9.92
CA PHE A 7 -9.98 19.77 8.76
C PHE A 7 -9.62 18.28 8.58
N ILE A 8 -9.46 17.55 9.70
CA ILE A 8 -9.13 16.12 9.72
C ILE A 8 -10.16 15.26 8.97
N PRO A 9 -11.47 15.31 9.30
CA PRO A 9 -12.48 14.50 8.62
C PRO A 9 -12.62 14.87 7.14
N ILE A 10 -12.55 16.16 6.79
CA ILE A 10 -12.64 16.61 5.40
C ILE A 10 -11.50 16.01 4.56
N THR A 11 -10.27 16.08 5.07
CA THR A 11 -9.09 15.54 4.38
C THR A 11 -9.18 14.02 4.22
N MET A 12 -9.67 13.30 5.25
CA MET A 12 -9.90 11.86 5.19
C MET A 12 -10.88 11.47 4.07
N PHE A 13 -12.05 12.11 4.02
CA PHE A 13 -13.06 11.83 2.98
C PHE A 13 -12.53 12.13 1.58
N LEU A 14 -11.79 13.21 1.42
CA LEU A 14 -11.22 13.62 0.13
C LEU A 14 -10.19 12.60 -0.35
N MET A 15 -9.26 12.17 0.52
CA MET A 15 -8.26 11.15 0.18
C MET A 15 -8.89 9.80 -0.14
N THR A 16 -9.84 9.34 0.66
CA THR A 16 -10.57 8.09 0.39
C THR A 16 -11.34 8.18 -0.93
N GLY A 17 -11.97 9.32 -1.22
CA GLY A 17 -12.66 9.58 -2.48
C GLY A 17 -11.74 9.49 -3.69
N ILE A 18 -10.58 10.15 -3.64
CA ILE A 18 -9.59 10.11 -4.73
C ILE A 18 -9.12 8.67 -4.99
N VAL A 19 -8.82 7.91 -3.93
CA VAL A 19 -8.36 6.52 -4.07
C VAL A 19 -9.45 5.66 -4.70
N LEU A 20 -10.71 5.79 -4.26
CA LEU A 20 -11.86 5.07 -4.82
C LEU A 20 -12.08 5.39 -6.30
N VAL A 21 -12.10 6.68 -6.65
CA VAL A 21 -12.31 7.13 -8.03
C VAL A 21 -11.17 6.64 -8.92
N SER A 22 -9.92 6.77 -8.47
CA SER A 22 -8.75 6.27 -9.21
C SER A 22 -8.84 4.77 -9.43
N TRP A 23 -9.20 4.01 -8.39
CA TRP A 23 -9.36 2.56 -8.49
C TRP A 23 -10.43 2.15 -9.51
N ILE A 24 -11.59 2.82 -9.52
CA ILE A 24 -12.66 2.57 -10.48
C ILE A 24 -12.21 2.97 -11.90
N TYR A 25 -11.54 4.12 -12.04
CA TYR A 25 -11.07 4.63 -13.33
C TYR A 25 -10.08 3.67 -14.00
N TYR A 26 -9.04 3.23 -13.28
CA TYR A 26 -8.07 2.29 -13.82
C TYR A 26 -8.70 0.95 -14.18
N ARG A 27 -9.61 0.43 -13.34
CA ARG A 27 -10.34 -0.80 -13.63
C ARG A 27 -11.21 -0.72 -14.88
N SER A 28 -11.75 0.47 -15.19
CA SER A 28 -12.53 0.70 -16.41
C SER A 28 -11.61 0.77 -17.65
N LYS A 29 -10.50 1.51 -17.54
CA LYS A 29 -9.49 1.65 -18.62
C LYS A 29 -8.88 0.31 -19.05
N GLU A 30 -8.60 -0.59 -18.11
CA GLU A 30 -8.08 -1.92 -18.41
C GLU A 30 -9.01 -2.72 -19.32
N LYS A 31 -10.32 -2.68 -19.06
CA LYS A 31 -11.32 -3.38 -19.89
C LYS A 31 -11.44 -2.78 -21.28
N GLN A 32 -11.41 -1.45 -21.39
CA GLN A 32 -11.46 -0.76 -22.68
C GLN A 32 -10.25 -1.09 -23.55
N MET A 33 -9.03 -1.09 -22.97
CA MET A 33 -7.82 -1.46 -23.70
C MET A 33 -7.82 -2.91 -24.23
N MET A 34 -8.51 -3.83 -23.56
CA MET A 34 -8.65 -5.21 -24.03
C MET A 34 -9.59 -5.31 -25.23
N ILE A 35 -10.65 -4.51 -25.24
CA ILE A 35 -11.61 -4.40 -26.35
C ILE A 35 -10.94 -3.74 -27.56
N ASP A 36 -10.18 -2.66 -27.36
CA ASP A 36 -9.45 -1.96 -28.43
C ASP A 36 -8.39 -2.85 -29.11
N LYS A 37 -7.85 -3.84 -28.38
CA LYS A 37 -6.91 -4.83 -28.91
C LYS A 37 -7.58 -5.99 -29.65
N GLY A 38 -8.91 -5.99 -29.77
CA GLY A 38 -9.66 -7.00 -30.52
C GLY A 38 -9.68 -8.38 -29.88
N MET A 39 -9.44 -8.50 -28.57
CA MET A 39 -9.57 -9.79 -27.88
C MET A 39 -11.04 -10.25 -27.88
N SER A 40 -11.27 -11.53 -28.23
CA SER A 40 -12.57 -12.17 -28.03
C SER A 40 -12.94 -12.15 -26.54
N TYR A 41 -14.24 -12.07 -26.24
CA TYR A 41 -14.77 -12.10 -24.88
C TYR A 41 -14.23 -13.29 -24.07
N GLU A 42 -14.09 -14.45 -24.70
CA GLU A 42 -13.57 -15.68 -24.07
C GLU A 42 -12.10 -15.54 -23.67
N GLN A 43 -11.27 -14.99 -24.57
CA GLN A 43 -9.86 -14.72 -24.29
C GLN A 43 -9.69 -13.66 -23.20
N MET A 44 -10.58 -12.67 -23.15
CA MET A 44 -10.58 -11.64 -22.12
C MET A 44 -10.89 -12.25 -20.74
N VAL A 45 -11.89 -13.13 -20.65
CA VAL A 45 -12.24 -13.85 -19.40
C VAL A 45 -11.09 -14.76 -18.94
N GLU A 46 -10.44 -15.45 -19.87
CA GLU A 46 -9.29 -16.31 -19.57
C GLU A 46 -8.07 -15.50 -19.08
N PHE A 47 -7.77 -14.37 -19.71
CA PHE A 47 -6.68 -13.49 -19.31
C PHE A 47 -6.90 -12.85 -17.92
N LEU A 48 -8.15 -12.47 -17.62
CA LEU A 48 -8.54 -11.96 -16.31
C LEU A 48 -8.51 -13.04 -15.22
N LYS A 49 -8.78 -14.31 -15.55
CA LYS A 49 -8.65 -15.43 -14.60
C LYS A 49 -7.19 -15.71 -14.23
N THR A 50 -6.26 -15.54 -15.17
CA THR A 50 -4.87 -15.99 -15.04
C THR A 50 -4.01 -15.15 -14.08
N LYS A 51 -4.43 -13.95 -13.67
CA LYS A 51 -3.50 -12.95 -13.08
C LYS A 51 -3.56 -12.69 -11.58
N ARG A 52 -4.25 -13.51 -10.77
CA ARG A 52 -4.24 -13.31 -9.31
C ARG A 52 -3.01 -13.95 -8.68
N ASN A 53 -1.93 -13.19 -8.53
CA ASN A 53 -0.80 -13.61 -7.69
C ASN A 53 -1.30 -13.69 -6.24
N PRO A 54 -1.39 -14.89 -5.63
CA PRO A 54 -1.96 -15.08 -4.30
C PRO A 54 -1.15 -14.36 -3.21
N TYR A 55 0.12 -14.07 -3.48
CA TYR A 55 1.03 -13.45 -2.52
C TYR A 55 0.99 -11.92 -2.52
N THR A 56 0.24 -11.27 -3.42
CA THR A 56 0.13 -9.80 -3.41
C THR A 56 -0.48 -9.29 -2.10
N VAL A 57 -1.46 -10.01 -1.55
CA VAL A 57 -2.08 -9.67 -0.25
C VAL A 57 -1.08 -9.87 0.89
N LEU A 58 -0.27 -10.94 0.83
CA LEU A 58 0.78 -11.21 1.81
C LEU A 58 1.87 -10.12 1.81
N LYS A 59 2.33 -9.68 0.63
CA LYS A 59 3.27 -8.58 0.50
C LYS A 59 2.75 -7.30 1.14
N MET A 60 1.50 -6.94 0.84
CA MET A 60 0.85 -5.75 1.40
C MET A 60 0.72 -5.84 2.92
N GLY A 61 0.33 -7.00 3.46
CA GLY A 61 0.21 -7.21 4.90
C GLY A 61 1.54 -7.03 5.65
N ILE A 62 2.64 -7.59 5.12
CA ILE A 62 3.97 -7.45 5.73
C ILE A 62 4.43 -5.99 5.71
N VAL A 63 4.28 -5.30 4.58
CA VAL A 63 4.66 -3.87 4.48
C VAL A 63 3.86 -3.04 5.47
N ILE A 64 2.54 -3.23 5.57
CA ILE A 64 1.69 -2.48 6.51
C ILE A 64 2.09 -2.76 7.96
N ALA A 65 2.34 -4.02 8.33
CA ALA A 65 2.72 -4.39 9.68
C ALA A 65 4.05 -3.75 10.11
N VAL A 66 5.08 -3.85 9.27
CA VAL A 66 6.40 -3.28 9.56
C VAL A 66 6.36 -1.75 9.56
N SER A 67 5.60 -1.14 8.64
CA SER A 67 5.44 0.31 8.58
C SER A 67 4.68 0.85 9.79
N GLY A 68 3.63 0.17 10.24
CA GLY A 68 2.90 0.51 11.46
C GLY A 68 3.77 0.42 12.71
N PHE A 69 4.66 -0.56 12.77
CA PHE A 69 5.65 -0.68 13.85
C PHE A 69 6.65 0.49 13.83
N GLY A 70 7.10 0.88 12.64
CA GLY A 70 7.98 2.04 12.45
C GLY A 70 7.35 3.36 12.90
N ILE A 71 6.05 3.57 12.63
CA ILE A 71 5.30 4.73 13.12
C ILE A 71 5.20 4.68 14.65
N GLY A 72 4.82 3.53 15.22
CA GLY A 72 4.68 3.39 16.68
C GLY A 72 5.97 3.68 17.44
N ILE A 73 7.09 3.11 17.00
CA ILE A 73 8.40 3.36 17.61
C ILE A 73 8.87 4.80 17.35
N GLY A 74 8.71 5.29 16.11
CA GLY A 74 9.12 6.64 15.73
C GLY A 74 8.41 7.72 16.55
N SER A 75 7.11 7.56 16.80
CA SER A 75 6.34 8.46 17.66
C SER A 75 6.74 8.35 19.13
N TYR A 76 6.91 7.13 19.66
CA TYR A 76 7.32 6.93 21.06
C TYR A 76 8.69 7.55 21.35
N ILE A 77 9.65 7.42 20.44
CA ILE A 77 10.96 8.06 20.56
C ILE A 77 10.81 9.58 20.39
N GLY A 78 10.07 10.04 19.37
CA GLY A 78 9.87 11.47 19.12
C GLY A 78 9.26 12.24 20.30
N GLU A 79 8.34 11.62 21.05
CA GLU A 79 7.71 12.22 22.24
C GLU A 79 8.66 12.30 23.44
N ASN A 80 9.50 11.28 23.64
CA ASN A 80 10.47 11.27 24.74
C ASN A 80 11.68 12.19 24.50
N TYR A 81 12.06 12.39 23.24
CA TYR A 81 13.16 13.28 22.84
C TYR A 81 12.61 14.63 22.39
N GLN A 82 11.89 15.29 23.30
CA GLN A 82 11.18 16.57 23.13
C GLN A 82 12.13 17.79 22.98
N HIS A 83 13.21 17.67 22.20
CA HIS A 83 14.05 18.81 21.83
C HIS A 83 13.55 19.40 20.51
N GLU A 84 13.23 20.70 20.57
CA GLU A 84 12.73 21.57 19.49
C GLU A 84 13.50 21.37 18.17
N GLY A 85 13.07 20.42 17.34
CA GLY A 85 13.70 20.11 16.04
C GLY A 85 13.79 18.63 15.67
N MET A 86 13.55 17.70 16.60
CA MET A 86 13.63 16.25 16.33
C MET A 86 12.37 15.62 15.69
N GLY A 87 11.44 16.41 15.15
CA GLY A 87 10.32 15.90 14.35
C GLY A 87 10.77 15.08 13.12
N GLY A 88 12.01 15.29 12.66
CA GLY A 88 12.61 14.52 11.56
C GLY A 88 12.96 13.07 11.93
N ILE A 89 13.19 12.75 13.21
CA ILE A 89 13.59 11.39 13.61
C ILE A 89 12.44 10.42 13.37
N ALA A 90 11.23 10.77 13.79
CA ALA A 90 10.04 9.95 13.51
C ALA A 90 9.86 9.72 11.99
N ALA A 91 10.02 10.76 11.17
CA ALA A 91 9.93 10.64 9.71
C ALA A 91 11.02 9.73 9.11
N LEU A 92 12.26 9.82 9.60
CA LEU A 92 13.36 8.95 9.17
C LEU A 92 13.10 7.48 9.54
N PHE A 93 12.60 7.23 10.75
CA PHE A 93 12.20 5.88 11.18
C PHE A 93 11.09 5.33 10.30
N ILE A 94 10.06 6.11 9.98
CA ILE A 94 8.99 5.68 9.08
C ILE A 94 9.55 5.26 7.71
N ILE A 95 10.43 6.08 7.11
CA ILE A 95 11.03 5.77 5.80
C ILE A 95 11.88 4.49 5.86
N VAL A 96 12.71 4.33 6.89
CA VAL A 96 13.58 3.15 7.06
C VAL A 96 12.75 1.87 7.26
N PHE A 97 11.72 1.93 8.10
CA PHE A 97 10.85 0.77 8.36
C PHE A 97 9.98 0.42 7.16
N ILE A 98 9.48 1.38 6.38
CA ILE A 98 8.81 1.10 5.11
C ILE A 98 9.77 0.38 4.15
N GLY A 99 11.01 0.87 4.01
CA GLY A 99 12.04 0.23 3.19
C GLY A 99 12.34 -1.22 3.60
N LEU A 100 12.50 -1.46 4.90
CA LEU A 100 12.67 -2.79 5.47
C LEU A 100 11.43 -3.68 5.26
N GLY A 101 10.24 -3.11 5.33
CA GLY A 101 8.98 -3.79 5.05
C GLY A 101 8.92 -4.32 3.61
N PHE A 102 9.36 -3.54 2.63
CA PHE A 102 9.44 -3.99 1.24
C PHE A 102 10.47 -5.10 1.03
N ILE A 103 11.65 -4.99 1.64
CA ILE A 103 12.71 -6.00 1.55
C ILE A 103 12.22 -7.33 2.16
N THR A 104 11.67 -7.29 3.38
CA THR A 104 11.15 -8.48 4.06
C THR A 104 9.97 -9.10 3.32
N ALA A 105 9.04 -8.30 2.79
CA ALA A 105 7.94 -8.77 1.95
C ALA A 105 8.45 -9.47 0.67
N PHE A 106 9.51 -8.98 0.05
CA PHE A 106 10.12 -9.59 -1.13
C PHE A 106 10.74 -10.96 -0.81
N TYR A 107 11.56 -11.04 0.24
CA TYR A 107 12.18 -12.30 0.65
C TYR A 107 11.16 -13.34 1.14
N ALA A 108 10.19 -12.92 1.96
CA ALA A 108 9.12 -13.80 2.43
C ALA A 108 8.34 -14.38 1.24
N THR A 109 7.91 -13.53 0.31
CA THR A 109 7.16 -14.02 -0.85
C THR A 109 8.00 -14.93 -1.73
N LYS A 110 9.28 -14.59 -1.97
CA LYS A 110 10.17 -15.45 -2.76
C LYS A 110 10.32 -16.82 -2.12
N LYS A 111 10.38 -16.91 -0.80
CA LYS A 111 10.43 -18.19 -0.06
C LYS A 111 9.13 -18.98 -0.24
N TYR A 112 7.97 -18.35 -0.06
CA TYR A 112 6.67 -19.02 -0.20
C TYR A 112 6.32 -19.40 -1.64
N GLU A 113 6.83 -18.68 -2.64
CA GLU A 113 6.63 -19.00 -4.05
C GLU A 113 7.49 -20.20 -4.50
N VAL A 114 8.63 -20.44 -3.84
CA VAL A 114 9.48 -21.63 -4.06
C VAL A 114 8.91 -22.86 -3.38
N ASP A 115 8.38 -22.70 -2.17
CA ASP A 115 7.82 -23.80 -1.36
C ASP A 115 6.52 -24.35 -1.96
N ASN A 116 5.69 -23.50 -2.58
CA ASN A 116 4.39 -23.88 -3.16
C ASN A 116 4.49 -24.34 -4.63
N LYS A 117 5.71 -24.49 -5.16
CA LYS A 117 6.01 -25.10 -6.47
C LYS A 117 6.55 -26.54 -6.38
N GLN A 118 6.69 -27.08 -5.17
CA GLN A 118 6.93 -28.52 -4.92
C GLN A 118 5.60 -29.24 -4.67
#